data_AF-A8PE90-F1
#
_entry.id   AF-A8PE90-F1
#
_cell.length_a   1.000
_cell.length_b   1.000
_cell.length_c   1.000
_cell.angle_alpha   90.00
_cell.angle_beta   90.00
_cell.angle_gamma   90.00
#
_symmetry.space_group_name_H-M   'P 1'
#
loop_
_entity.id
_entity.type
_entity.pdbx_description
1 polymer ?
#
loop_
_entity_poly.entity_id
_entity_poly.type
_entity_poly.pdbx_seq_one_letter_code
_entity_poly.pdbx_strand_id
1 'polypeptide(L)'
;MFSTLIINRCATVSGKSAAITLKVSPSYPSAIWFREHRGEPAPESWNSKDVSNAEGTLELTLLDRIREGRVGVTYTAKVVAAMRSDVDVRPTLPETVCLKFAKQEFSRGLAREAWFYEQIEPLQGVSVPIFYGFFSSPMVEQPGFPNLEFTPWTNRKYSYEDTTDSPPNNINQYPSQDWLPDDVPPYRGRPSHNENPSGYQQNSPWYRWNYTQDNPTVSVIVLELLGETCTGLRGPEVK
;
A
#
# COMPACT_ATOMS: atom_id res chain seq x y z
N MET A 1 -9.86 6.63 10.64
CA MET A 1 -8.52 6.15 10.28
C MET A 1 -7.49 6.89 11.14
N PHE A 2 -6.32 6.31 11.44
CA PHE A 2 -5.26 7.07 12.11
C PHE A 2 -4.61 8.06 11.13
N SER A 3 -4.20 9.25 11.56
CA SER A 3 -3.52 10.22 10.68
C SER A 3 -2.01 10.00 10.60
N THR A 4 -1.42 9.45 11.66
CA THR A 4 0.02 9.22 11.77
C THR A 4 0.30 7.77 12.13
N LEU A 5 1.31 7.19 11.48
CA LEU A 5 1.84 5.86 11.77
C LEU A 5 3.31 5.98 12.14
N ILE A 6 3.68 5.51 13.33
CA ILE A 6 5.07 5.40 13.79
C ILE A 6 5.45 3.93 13.81
N ILE A 7 6.57 3.58 13.18
CA ILE A 7 7.05 2.20 13.14
C ILE A 7 8.47 2.14 13.70
N ASN A 8 8.58 1.67 14.94
CA ASN A 8 9.84 1.41 15.61
C ASN A 8 10.57 0.23 14.94
N ARG A 9 11.90 0.28 14.97
CA ARG A 9 12.79 -0.77 14.42
C ARG A 9 12.58 -1.05 12.92
N CYS A 10 12.12 -0.04 12.18
CA CYS A 10 11.86 -0.16 10.75
C CYS A 10 13.04 0.29 9.88
N ALA A 11 14.03 0.95 10.49
CA ALA A 11 15.21 1.41 9.80
C ALA A 11 16.44 1.42 10.72
N THR A 12 17.61 1.65 10.14
CA THR A 12 18.88 1.83 10.84
C THR A 12 19.57 3.12 10.40
N VAL A 13 20.09 3.89 11.36
CA VAL A 13 20.92 5.09 11.12
C VAL A 13 22.25 4.86 11.82
N SER A 14 23.33 4.80 11.04
CA SER A 14 24.68 4.52 11.58
C SER A 14 24.71 3.25 12.45
N GLY A 15 24.01 2.19 12.02
CA GLY A 15 23.92 0.91 12.72
C GLY A 15 22.98 0.89 13.94
N LYS A 16 22.37 2.03 14.33
CA LYS A 16 21.39 2.09 15.42
C LYS A 16 19.98 1.99 14.86
N SER A 17 19.14 1.22 15.54
CA SER A 17 17.73 1.10 15.19
C SER A 17 17.02 2.46 15.28
N ALA A 18 16.21 2.79 14.28
CA ALA A 18 15.46 4.02 14.17
C ALA A 18 13.98 3.73 13.85
N ALA A 19 13.12 4.66 14.25
CA ALA A 19 11.72 4.67 13.89
C ALA A 19 11.51 5.49 12.60
N ILE A 20 10.48 5.14 11.84
CA ILE A 20 9.97 5.97 10.76
C ILE A 20 8.60 6.53 11.13
N THR A 21 8.25 7.67 10.56
CA THR A 21 6.94 8.32 10.72
C THR A 21 6.30 8.53 9.37
N LEU A 22 5.10 7.99 9.18
CA LEU A 22 4.33 8.09 7.95
C LEU A 22 3.02 8.82 8.22
N LYS A 23 2.48 9.46 7.18
CA LYS A 23 1.17 10.10 7.21
C LYS A 23 0.18 9.26 6.45
N VAL A 24 -1.07 9.29 6.91
CA VAL A 24 -2.18 8.71 6.17
C VAL A 24 -2.20 9.31 4.76
N SER A 25 -2.48 8.48 3.77
CA SER A 25 -2.46 8.87 2.37
C SER A 25 -3.72 8.40 1.67
N PRO A 26 -4.29 9.19 0.75
CA PRO A 26 -5.42 8.71 -0.05
C PRO A 26 -5.00 7.50 -0.87
N SER A 27 -5.92 6.57 -1.09
CA SER A 27 -5.73 5.42 -1.96
C SER A 27 -5.75 5.82 -3.46
N TYR A 28 -5.53 4.86 -4.36
CA TYR A 28 -5.55 5.10 -5.82
C TYR A 28 -6.72 4.38 -6.52
N PRO A 29 -7.79 5.11 -6.88
CA PRO A 29 -8.95 4.54 -7.56
C PRO A 29 -8.63 3.85 -8.88
N SER A 30 -9.42 2.82 -9.21
CA SER A 30 -9.41 2.16 -10.52
C SER A 30 -10.17 2.93 -11.57
N ALA A 31 -9.73 2.82 -12.82
CA ALA A 31 -10.60 3.11 -13.95
C ALA A 31 -11.79 2.13 -13.97
N ILE A 32 -12.87 2.52 -14.63
CA ILE A 32 -14.07 1.71 -14.76
C ILE A 32 -14.15 1.18 -16.18
N TRP A 33 -14.45 -0.11 -16.31
CA TRP A 33 -14.64 -0.74 -17.61
C TRP A 33 -16.07 -0.50 -18.11
N PHE A 34 -16.21 -0.04 -19.37
CA PHE A 34 -17.48 0.00 -20.12
C PHE A 34 -18.63 0.80 -19.45
N ARG A 35 -18.38 1.97 -18.85
CA ARG A 35 -19.41 2.69 -18.08
C ARG A 35 -20.17 3.74 -18.88
N GLU A 36 -19.52 4.45 -19.80
CA GLU A 36 -20.14 5.36 -20.76
C GLU A 36 -21.13 4.62 -21.67
N HIS A 37 -20.85 3.35 -21.97
CA HIS A 37 -21.76 2.47 -22.70
C HIS A 37 -23.07 2.19 -21.94
N ARG A 38 -23.09 2.41 -20.62
CA ARG A 38 -24.27 2.23 -19.76
C ARG A 38 -24.92 3.56 -19.36
N GLY A 39 -24.27 4.70 -19.60
CA GLY A 39 -24.81 6.04 -19.26
C GLY A 39 -24.96 6.32 -17.76
N GLU A 40 -24.33 5.53 -16.89
CA GLU A 40 -24.44 5.66 -15.44
C GLU A 40 -23.24 6.41 -14.85
N PRO A 41 -23.44 7.36 -13.92
CA PRO A 41 -22.32 8.01 -13.23
C PRO A 41 -21.53 7.00 -12.39
N ALA A 42 -20.25 7.28 -12.16
CA ALA A 42 -19.47 6.51 -11.19
C ALA A 42 -20.03 6.73 -9.77
N PRO A 43 -20.16 5.69 -8.92
CA PRO A 43 -20.54 5.84 -7.53
C PRO A 43 -19.56 6.78 -6.86
N GLU A 44 -20.06 7.67 -6.01
CA GLU A 44 -19.20 8.54 -5.20
C GLU A 44 -18.23 7.71 -4.34
N SER A 45 -18.67 6.54 -3.89
CA SER A 45 -17.84 5.57 -3.14
C SER A 45 -16.64 5.04 -3.91
N TRP A 46 -16.59 5.23 -5.23
CA TRP A 46 -15.48 4.80 -6.09
C TRP A 46 -14.24 5.67 -5.95
N ASN A 47 -14.38 6.91 -5.44
CA ASN A 47 -13.24 7.75 -5.14
C ASN A 47 -12.43 7.15 -3.96
N SER A 48 -11.23 7.66 -3.71
CA SER A 48 -10.50 7.32 -2.49
C SER A 48 -11.26 7.85 -1.27
N LYS A 49 -11.13 7.15 -0.13
CA LYS A 49 -11.67 7.69 1.13
C LYS A 49 -11.02 9.03 1.45
N ASP A 50 -11.83 9.97 1.92
CA ASP A 50 -11.32 11.25 2.41
C ASP A 50 -10.55 11.05 3.71
N VAL A 51 -9.27 11.41 3.68
CA VAL A 51 -8.34 11.29 4.82
C VAL A 51 -8.21 12.60 5.61
N SER A 52 -8.89 13.68 5.20
CA SER A 52 -8.80 14.99 5.85
C SER A 52 -9.24 14.98 7.33
N ASN A 53 -10.17 14.08 7.67
CA ASN A 53 -10.69 13.89 9.02
C ASN A 53 -9.96 12.77 9.79
N ALA A 54 -8.86 12.22 9.25
CA ALA A 54 -8.06 11.27 9.98
C ALA A 54 -7.39 11.95 11.18
N GLU A 55 -7.33 11.24 12.30
CA GLU A 55 -6.77 11.78 13.53
C GLU A 55 -6.01 10.72 14.33
N GLY A 56 -5.17 11.18 15.25
CA GLY A 56 -4.46 10.31 16.17
C GLY A 56 -3.26 9.57 15.56
N THR A 57 -2.64 8.76 16.40
CA THR A 57 -1.36 8.09 16.12
C THR A 57 -1.47 6.62 16.42
N LEU A 58 -1.05 5.79 15.46
CA LEU A 58 -0.80 4.37 15.66
C LEU A 58 0.72 4.17 15.76
N GLU A 59 1.18 3.60 16.87
CA GLU A 59 2.59 3.27 17.08
C GLU A 59 2.78 1.76 17.11
N LEU A 60 3.69 1.29 16.26
CA LEU A 60 4.00 -0.12 16.07
C LEU A 60 5.48 -0.39 16.31
N THR A 61 5.81 -1.63 16.66
CA THR A 61 7.18 -2.14 16.58
C THR A 61 7.25 -3.22 15.51
N LEU A 62 8.13 -3.02 14.51
CA LEU A 62 8.38 -4.02 13.48
C LEU A 62 8.96 -5.29 14.11
N LEU A 63 8.39 -6.45 13.73
CA LEU A 63 8.81 -7.76 14.20
C LEU A 63 9.36 -8.58 13.01
N ASP A 64 8.81 -9.77 12.79
CA ASP A 64 9.35 -10.75 11.86
C ASP A 64 8.89 -10.50 10.43
N ARG A 65 9.79 -10.77 9.49
CA ARG A 65 9.47 -10.79 8.07
C ARG A 65 8.63 -12.03 7.78
N ILE A 66 7.41 -11.84 7.29
CA ILE A 66 6.50 -12.92 6.91
C ILE A 66 6.89 -13.45 5.52
N ARG A 67 6.86 -12.56 4.52
CA ARG A 67 7.07 -12.93 3.12
C ARG A 67 7.49 -11.76 2.26
N GLU A 68 8.17 -12.05 1.17
CA GLU A 68 8.39 -11.12 0.07
C GLU A 68 7.57 -11.54 -1.14
N GLY A 69 6.83 -10.60 -1.71
CA GLY A 69 6.19 -10.73 -3.01
C GLY A 69 6.78 -9.76 -4.02
N ARG A 70 6.18 -9.74 -5.21
CA ARG A 70 6.56 -8.85 -6.31
C ARG A 70 6.52 -7.37 -5.89
N VAL A 71 5.35 -6.92 -5.44
CA VAL A 71 5.05 -5.51 -5.13
C VAL A 71 5.62 -5.06 -3.78
N GLY A 72 5.77 -5.98 -2.82
CA GLY A 72 6.03 -5.56 -1.46
C GLY A 72 6.55 -6.66 -0.53
N VAL A 73 6.94 -6.23 0.65
CA VAL A 73 7.47 -7.07 1.72
C VAL A 73 6.53 -6.99 2.92
N THR A 74 6.19 -8.15 3.46
CA THR A 74 5.24 -8.29 4.56
C THR A 74 5.95 -8.64 5.87
N TYR A 75 5.50 -8.01 6.94
CA TYR A 75 6.03 -8.17 8.29
C TYR A 75 4.90 -8.31 9.30
N THR A 76 5.16 -9.00 10.40
CA THR A 76 4.37 -8.83 11.61
C THR A 76 4.85 -7.56 12.33
N ALA A 77 3.94 -6.91 13.05
CA ALA A 77 4.27 -5.81 13.94
C ALA A 77 3.42 -5.85 15.20
N LYS A 78 4.00 -5.43 16.32
CA LYS A 78 3.28 -5.30 17.60
C LYS A 78 2.67 -3.91 17.72
N VAL A 79 1.41 -3.83 18.14
CA VAL A 79 0.78 -2.56 18.52
C VAL A 79 1.32 -2.13 19.89
N VAL A 80 2.01 -0.99 19.91
CA VAL A 80 2.62 -0.42 21.12
C VAL A 80 1.67 0.57 21.77
N ALA A 81 1.17 1.52 20.98
CA ALA A 81 0.23 2.55 21.41
C ALA A 81 -0.72 2.89 20.27
N ALA A 82 -1.93 3.31 20.62
CA ALA A 82 -2.89 3.83 19.65
C ALA A 82 -3.73 4.90 20.33
N MET A 83 -3.57 6.16 19.90
CA MET A 83 -4.21 7.32 20.50
C MET A 83 -5.11 8.02 19.49
N ARG A 84 -6.32 8.42 19.88
CA ARG A 84 -7.22 9.31 19.11
C ARG A 84 -7.88 10.30 20.04
N SER A 85 -7.83 11.60 19.71
CA SER A 85 -8.40 12.66 20.58
C SER A 85 -8.01 12.49 22.06
N ASP A 86 -6.72 12.19 22.31
CA ASP A 86 -6.14 11.88 23.64
C ASP A 86 -6.73 10.66 24.37
N VAL A 87 -7.53 9.84 23.71
CA VAL A 87 -8.06 8.56 24.22
C VAL A 87 -7.20 7.39 23.73
N ASP A 88 -6.80 6.51 24.66
CA ASP A 88 -6.16 5.24 24.31
C ASP A 88 -7.18 4.28 23.71
N VAL A 89 -7.03 4.01 22.41
CA VAL A 89 -7.85 3.08 21.64
C VAL A 89 -7.11 1.77 21.35
N ARG A 90 -5.91 1.56 21.90
CA ARG A 90 -5.16 0.30 21.78
C ARG A 90 -5.99 -0.93 22.18
N PRO A 91 -6.84 -0.90 23.23
CA PRO A 91 -7.66 -2.06 23.59
C PRO A 91 -8.64 -2.53 22.51
N THR A 92 -8.95 -1.68 21.51
CA THR A 92 -9.82 -2.04 20.38
C THR A 92 -9.06 -2.61 19.19
N LEU A 93 -7.74 -2.74 19.29
CA LEU A 93 -6.87 -3.26 18.25
C LEU A 93 -6.31 -4.63 18.65
N PRO A 94 -5.98 -5.50 17.67
CA PRO A 94 -5.24 -6.72 17.97
C PRO A 94 -3.85 -6.39 18.52
N GLU A 95 -3.27 -7.30 19.30
CA GLU A 95 -1.90 -7.12 19.81
C GLU A 95 -0.87 -7.05 18.67
N THR A 96 -1.11 -7.76 17.58
CA THR A 96 -0.25 -7.81 16.40
C THR A 96 -1.03 -7.54 15.12
N VAL A 97 -0.36 -6.88 14.17
CA VAL A 97 -0.88 -6.53 12.86
C VAL A 97 0.08 -6.99 11.77
N CYS A 98 -0.41 -7.06 10.54
CA CYS A 98 0.36 -7.28 9.34
C CYS A 98 0.69 -5.94 8.68
N LEU A 99 1.96 -5.73 8.37
CA LEU A 99 2.44 -4.59 7.58
C LEU A 99 2.88 -5.08 6.22
N LYS A 100 2.36 -4.46 5.15
CA LYS A 100 2.89 -4.67 3.80
C LYS A 100 3.50 -3.38 3.30
N PHE A 101 4.81 -3.38 3.17
CA PHE A 101 5.59 -2.29 2.61
C PHE A 101 5.69 -2.44 1.10
N ALA A 102 5.49 -1.37 0.35
CA ALA A 102 5.83 -1.36 -1.06
C ALA A 102 7.35 -1.42 -1.22
N LYS A 103 7.82 -2.09 -2.28
CA LYS A 103 9.17 -1.79 -2.78
C LYS A 103 9.14 -0.40 -3.41
N GLN A 104 10.32 0.21 -3.55
CA GLN A 104 10.46 1.60 -4.00
C GLN A 104 9.71 1.87 -5.30
N GLU A 105 9.67 0.89 -6.18
CA GLU A 105 9.13 0.93 -7.54
C GLU A 105 7.61 0.77 -7.58
N PHE A 106 6.96 0.33 -6.49
CA PHE A 106 5.57 -0.15 -6.50
C PHE A 106 4.61 0.55 -5.50
N SER A 107 4.89 1.80 -5.14
CA SER A 107 4.00 2.53 -4.19
C SER A 107 2.63 2.83 -4.77
N ARG A 108 2.53 3.09 -6.08
CA ARG A 108 1.25 3.34 -6.76
C ARG A 108 0.40 2.07 -6.84
N GLY A 109 1.01 0.92 -7.08
CA GLY A 109 0.37 -0.39 -6.98
C GLY A 109 -0.13 -0.70 -5.58
N LEU A 110 0.63 -0.35 -4.54
CA LEU A 110 0.15 -0.51 -3.16
C LEU A 110 -0.99 0.46 -2.83
N ALA A 111 -0.96 1.70 -3.34
CA ALA A 111 -2.08 2.63 -3.22
C ALA A 111 -3.35 2.11 -3.91
N ARG A 112 -3.21 1.40 -5.04
CA ARG A 112 -4.33 0.70 -5.70
C ARG A 112 -4.87 -0.44 -4.84
N GLU A 113 -4.00 -1.21 -4.22
CA GLU A 113 -4.42 -2.28 -3.30
C GLU A 113 -5.16 -1.72 -2.08
N ALA A 114 -4.69 -0.61 -1.50
CA ALA A 114 -5.41 0.10 -0.43
C ALA A 114 -6.82 0.49 -0.86
N TRP A 115 -6.99 0.98 -2.09
CA TRP A 115 -8.30 1.33 -2.63
C TRP A 115 -9.23 0.12 -2.70
N PHE A 116 -8.73 -1.05 -3.10
CA PHE A 116 -9.54 -2.27 -3.09
C PHE A 116 -10.06 -2.61 -1.70
N TYR A 117 -9.23 -2.52 -0.65
CA TYR A 117 -9.67 -2.72 0.73
C TYR A 117 -10.77 -1.74 1.15
N GLU A 118 -10.70 -0.48 0.71
CA GLU A 118 -11.75 0.51 0.95
C GLU A 118 -13.07 0.12 0.28
N GLN A 119 -13.03 -0.39 -0.95
CA GLN A 119 -14.22 -0.79 -1.70
C GLN A 119 -14.90 -2.05 -1.13
N ILE A 120 -14.15 -2.93 -0.48
CA ILE A 120 -14.66 -4.17 0.12
C ILE A 120 -14.78 -4.08 1.64
N GLU A 121 -14.86 -2.87 2.21
CA GLU A 121 -15.06 -2.63 3.65
C GLU A 121 -16.15 -3.50 4.29
N PRO A 122 -17.32 -3.73 3.66
CA PRO A 122 -18.36 -4.59 4.25
C PRO A 122 -17.94 -6.06 4.44
N LEU A 123 -16.85 -6.51 3.82
CA LEU A 123 -16.33 -7.89 3.88
C LEU A 123 -15.16 -8.04 4.86
N GLN A 124 -14.67 -6.93 5.43
CA GLN A 124 -13.54 -6.94 6.36
C GLN A 124 -13.90 -7.62 7.69
N GLY A 125 -12.96 -8.39 8.24
CA GLY A 125 -13.15 -9.21 9.43
C GLY A 125 -13.98 -10.48 9.19
N VAL A 126 -14.45 -10.70 7.96
CA VAL A 126 -15.23 -11.89 7.58
C VAL A 126 -14.52 -12.67 6.47
N SER A 127 -14.29 -12.03 5.32
CA SER A 127 -13.69 -12.66 4.13
C SER A 127 -12.35 -12.05 3.74
N VAL A 128 -12.05 -10.84 4.23
CA VAL A 128 -10.75 -10.18 4.06
C VAL A 128 -10.29 -9.58 5.40
N PRO A 129 -8.99 -9.37 5.59
CA PRO A 129 -8.46 -8.73 6.81
C PRO A 129 -9.07 -7.34 7.04
N ILE A 130 -9.22 -6.95 8.31
CA ILE A 130 -9.50 -5.55 8.65
C ILE A 130 -8.35 -4.66 8.15
N PHE A 131 -8.70 -3.59 7.43
CA PHE A 131 -7.79 -2.60 6.89
C PHE A 131 -7.76 -1.36 7.79
N TYR A 132 -6.60 -1.12 8.42
CA TYR A 132 -6.42 -0.03 9.36
C TYR A 132 -5.96 1.28 8.70
N GLY A 133 -5.48 1.22 7.46
CA GLY A 133 -5.14 2.39 6.66
C GLY A 133 -3.94 2.20 5.73
N PHE A 134 -3.79 3.18 4.84
CA PHE A 134 -2.64 3.32 3.95
C PHE A 134 -1.85 4.57 4.34
N PHE A 135 -0.55 4.40 4.49
CA PHE A 135 0.34 5.45 4.96
C PHE A 135 1.52 5.58 4.01
N SER A 136 1.93 6.82 3.74
CA SER A 136 3.10 7.09 2.92
C SER A 136 3.86 8.31 3.41
N SER A 137 5.15 8.39 3.08
CA SER A 137 5.96 9.58 3.24
C SER A 137 7.20 9.50 2.32
N PRO A 138 7.66 10.62 1.75
CA PRO A 138 8.99 10.73 1.15
C PRO A 138 10.09 10.35 2.14
N MET A 139 11.15 9.68 1.69
CA MET A 139 12.27 9.29 2.56
C MET A 139 12.98 10.50 3.20
N VAL A 140 13.00 11.65 2.52
CA VAL A 140 13.58 12.90 3.04
C VAL A 140 12.91 13.40 4.33
N GLU A 141 11.68 13.00 4.60
CA GLU A 141 10.98 13.33 5.85
C GLU A 141 11.37 12.42 7.03
N GLN A 142 12.15 11.36 6.77
CA GLN A 142 12.52 10.38 7.78
C GLN A 142 13.79 10.81 8.56
N PRO A 143 13.83 10.57 9.89
CA PRO A 143 15.01 10.85 10.68
C PRO A 143 16.24 10.08 10.15
N GLY A 144 17.33 10.79 9.89
CA GLY A 144 18.60 10.19 9.46
C GLY A 144 18.80 10.07 7.95
N PHE A 145 17.86 10.54 7.12
CA PHE A 145 18.11 10.72 5.68
C PHE A 145 19.32 11.65 5.43
N PRO A 146 20.19 11.37 4.44
CA PRO A 146 20.16 10.25 3.50
C PRO A 146 20.84 8.96 4.00
N ASN A 147 21.38 8.96 5.22
CA ASN A 147 22.15 7.85 5.79
C ASN A 147 21.27 6.77 6.46
N LEU A 148 19.99 6.72 6.11
CA LEU A 148 19.01 5.80 6.64
C LEU A 148 18.95 4.55 5.77
N GLU A 149 19.16 3.38 6.36
CA GLU A 149 18.92 2.11 5.71
C GLU A 149 17.54 1.58 6.13
N PHE A 150 16.65 1.43 5.16
CA PHE A 150 15.26 1.04 5.41
C PHE A 150 15.11 -0.48 5.38
N THR A 151 14.80 -1.08 6.54
CA THR A 151 14.82 -2.54 6.73
C THR A 151 13.95 -3.31 5.73
N PRO A 152 12.72 -2.87 5.38
CA PRO A 152 11.92 -3.56 4.37
C PRO A 152 12.54 -3.63 2.96
N TRP A 153 13.54 -2.81 2.67
CA TRP A 153 14.22 -2.79 1.38
C TRP A 153 15.59 -3.48 1.39
N THR A 154 16.06 -3.97 2.54
CA THR A 154 17.30 -4.75 2.62
C THR A 154 17.02 -6.21 2.28
N ASN A 155 18.03 -6.92 1.75
CA ASN A 155 17.94 -8.35 1.44
C ASN A 155 16.70 -8.73 0.60
N ARG A 156 16.39 -7.94 -0.44
CA ARG A 156 15.34 -8.26 -1.41
C ARG A 156 15.75 -9.49 -2.22
N LYS A 157 14.84 -10.43 -2.39
CA LYS A 157 15.01 -11.64 -3.22
C LYS A 157 14.47 -11.45 -4.63
N TYR A 158 13.47 -10.59 -4.81
CA TYR A 158 12.88 -10.31 -6.11
C TYR A 158 13.19 -8.88 -6.52
N SER A 159 13.79 -8.70 -7.68
CA SER A 159 13.99 -7.40 -8.30
C SER A 159 12.80 -6.99 -9.17
N TYR A 160 12.85 -5.77 -9.71
CA TYR A 160 11.85 -5.29 -10.67
C TYR A 160 11.90 -6.10 -11.98
N GLU A 161 13.09 -6.56 -12.36
CA GLU A 161 13.33 -7.35 -13.57
C GLU A 161 12.81 -8.79 -13.45
N ASP A 162 12.59 -9.29 -12.24
CA ASP A 162 12.00 -10.62 -11.97
C ASP A 162 10.48 -10.67 -12.23
N THR A 163 9.89 -9.57 -12.71
CA THR A 163 8.48 -9.53 -13.07
C THR A 163 8.23 -10.27 -14.40
N THR A 164 7.30 -11.23 -14.38
CA THR A 164 6.90 -11.98 -15.60
C THR A 164 6.18 -11.11 -16.62
N ASP A 165 5.71 -9.94 -16.19
CA ASP A 165 5.05 -8.96 -17.02
C ASP A 165 6.11 -7.99 -17.52
N SER A 166 6.71 -8.30 -18.68
CA SER A 166 7.58 -7.34 -19.35
C SER A 166 6.82 -6.01 -19.49
N PRO A 167 7.40 -4.88 -19.05
CA PRO A 167 6.74 -3.60 -19.18
C PRO A 167 6.40 -3.38 -20.66
N PRO A 168 5.27 -2.74 -20.97
CA PRO A 168 4.95 -2.43 -22.36
C PRO A 168 6.11 -1.67 -23.02
N ASN A 169 6.44 -2.00 -24.27
CA ASN A 169 7.53 -1.35 -25.02
C ASN A 169 7.40 0.19 -25.09
N ASN A 170 6.22 0.71 -24.83
CA ASN A 170 5.89 2.13 -24.79
C ASN A 170 5.61 2.64 -23.36
N ILE A 171 6.30 2.10 -22.34
CA ILE A 171 6.07 2.46 -20.93
C ILE A 171 6.05 3.98 -20.68
N ASN A 172 6.88 4.74 -21.41
CA ASN A 172 6.97 6.20 -21.35
C ASN A 172 5.70 6.94 -21.83
N GLN A 173 4.74 6.24 -22.44
CA GLN A 173 3.45 6.80 -22.85
C GLN A 173 2.39 6.70 -21.75
N TYR A 174 2.66 5.96 -20.67
CA TYR A 174 1.74 5.82 -19.55
C TYR A 174 2.07 6.81 -18.43
N PRO A 175 1.10 7.07 -17.53
CA PRO A 175 1.26 8.05 -16.45
C PRO A 175 2.37 7.73 -15.45
N SER A 176 2.71 6.44 -15.29
CA SER A 176 3.65 5.94 -14.30
C SER A 176 4.42 4.71 -14.81
N GLN A 177 5.66 4.56 -14.36
CA GLN A 177 6.47 3.35 -14.54
C GLN A 177 5.93 2.17 -13.73
N ASP A 178 5.26 2.44 -12.61
CA ASP A 178 4.48 1.45 -11.86
C ASP A 178 3.12 1.27 -12.54
N TRP A 179 3.15 0.77 -13.78
CA TRP A 179 1.99 0.67 -14.65
C TRP A 179 0.99 -0.36 -14.08
N LEU A 180 -0.29 -0.05 -14.23
CA LEU A 180 -1.39 -0.91 -13.83
C LEU A 180 -2.16 -1.39 -15.06
N PRO A 181 -2.90 -2.51 -14.94
CA PRO A 181 -3.64 -3.08 -16.07
C PRO A 181 -4.62 -2.10 -16.73
N ASP A 182 -5.12 -1.11 -16.00
CA ASP A 182 -6.04 -0.11 -16.50
C ASP A 182 -5.37 1.12 -17.16
N ASP A 183 -4.04 1.23 -17.13
CA ASP A 183 -3.29 2.25 -17.89
C ASP A 183 -3.15 1.88 -19.38
N VAL A 184 -3.14 0.57 -19.68
CA VAL A 184 -2.84 0.03 -21.01
C VAL A 184 -4.14 -0.29 -21.75
N PRO A 185 -4.37 0.26 -22.96
CA PRO A 185 -5.52 -0.15 -23.77
C PRO A 185 -5.45 -1.65 -24.07
N PRO A 186 -6.56 -2.40 -23.96
CA PRO A 186 -6.55 -3.86 -24.14
C PRO A 186 -6.12 -4.30 -25.56
N TYR A 187 -6.20 -3.40 -26.57
CA TYR A 187 -5.77 -3.66 -27.94
C TYR A 187 -5.15 -2.42 -28.60
N ARG A 188 -4.03 -2.59 -29.34
CA ARG A 188 -3.43 -1.51 -30.14
C ARG A 188 -4.44 -0.99 -31.17
N GLY A 189 -4.60 0.33 -31.23
CA GLY A 189 -5.45 1.00 -32.22
C GLY A 189 -6.95 0.98 -31.89
N ARG A 190 -7.35 0.51 -30.71
CA ARG A 190 -8.71 0.69 -30.20
C ARG A 190 -8.75 1.72 -29.07
N PRO A 191 -9.84 2.49 -28.93
CA PRO A 191 -10.07 3.29 -27.73
C PRO A 191 -9.96 2.39 -26.50
N SER A 192 -9.35 2.92 -25.44
CA SER A 192 -9.36 2.26 -24.14
C SER A 192 -10.81 1.97 -23.72
N HIS A 193 -11.12 0.73 -23.32
CA HIS A 193 -12.39 0.40 -22.67
C HIS A 193 -12.41 0.87 -21.19
N ASN A 194 -11.27 1.35 -20.70
CA ASN A 194 -11.13 1.96 -19.38
C ASN A 194 -11.47 3.43 -19.52
N GLU A 195 -12.54 3.82 -18.85
CA GLU A 195 -13.05 5.17 -18.80
C GLU A 195 -12.91 5.68 -17.36
N ASN A 196 -12.63 6.97 -17.22
CA ASN A 196 -12.61 7.66 -15.93
C ASN A 196 -13.60 8.82 -15.96
N PRO A 197 -14.90 8.55 -16.15
CA PRO A 197 -15.91 9.60 -16.35
C PRO A 197 -16.02 10.55 -15.16
N SER A 198 -15.63 10.11 -13.96
CA SER A 198 -15.61 10.93 -12.74
C SER A 198 -14.32 11.72 -12.52
N GLY A 199 -13.24 11.42 -13.24
CA GLY A 199 -11.94 12.02 -12.97
C GLY A 199 -11.19 11.43 -11.75
N TYR A 200 -11.80 10.56 -10.93
CA TYR A 200 -11.22 10.08 -9.66
C TYR A 200 -9.81 9.49 -9.81
N GLN A 201 -9.59 8.66 -10.83
CA GLN A 201 -8.27 8.10 -11.08
C GLN A 201 -7.26 9.19 -11.45
N GLN A 202 -7.55 10.00 -12.47
CA GLN A 202 -6.65 11.03 -13.00
C GLN A 202 -6.35 12.17 -12.02
N ASN A 203 -7.30 12.47 -11.11
CA ASN A 203 -7.14 13.50 -10.09
C ASN A 203 -6.40 12.99 -8.83
N SER A 204 -6.15 11.68 -8.74
CA SER A 204 -5.39 11.11 -7.61
C SER A 204 -3.92 11.56 -7.66
N PRO A 205 -3.29 11.85 -6.51
CA PRO A 205 -1.84 12.13 -6.46
C PRO A 205 -0.99 10.97 -6.96
N TRP A 206 -1.55 9.75 -6.98
CA TRP A 206 -0.88 8.54 -7.44
C TRP A 206 -0.94 8.35 -8.96
N TYR A 207 -1.76 9.11 -9.68
CA TYR A 207 -1.95 8.91 -11.13
C TYR A 207 -0.62 9.00 -11.89
N ARG A 208 0.15 10.06 -11.63
CA ARG A 208 1.46 10.33 -12.24
C ARG A 208 2.64 10.10 -11.28
N TRP A 209 2.40 9.44 -10.17
CA TRP A 209 3.47 9.14 -9.22
C TRP A 209 4.51 8.24 -9.92
N ASN A 210 5.79 8.53 -9.71
CA ASN A 210 6.90 7.73 -10.22
C ASN A 210 7.94 7.59 -9.12
N TYR A 211 8.61 6.44 -9.10
CA TYR A 211 9.71 6.22 -8.17
C TYR A 211 10.88 7.15 -8.48
N THR A 212 11.54 7.63 -7.43
CA THR A 212 12.80 8.35 -7.52
C THR A 212 13.83 7.67 -6.61
N GLN A 213 15.02 7.44 -7.14
CA GLN A 213 16.06 6.73 -6.40
C GLN A 213 16.64 7.56 -5.25
N ASP A 214 16.73 8.88 -5.43
CA ASP A 214 17.32 9.80 -4.45
C ASP A 214 16.40 10.15 -3.28
N ASN A 215 15.08 10.08 -3.48
CA ASN A 215 14.09 10.35 -2.45
C ASN A 215 12.88 9.42 -2.59
N PRO A 216 13.06 8.11 -2.37
CA PRO A 216 12.01 7.14 -2.59
C PRO A 216 10.84 7.37 -1.66
N THR A 217 9.63 7.06 -2.12
CA THR A 217 8.43 7.07 -1.26
C THR A 217 8.38 5.78 -0.45
N VAL A 218 8.28 5.89 0.87
CA VAL A 218 7.96 4.78 1.75
C VAL A 218 6.44 4.68 1.81
N SER A 219 5.89 3.52 1.48
CA SER A 219 4.44 3.28 1.48
C SER A 219 4.14 1.96 2.19
N VAL A 220 3.12 1.96 3.05
CA VAL A 220 2.70 0.79 3.83
C VAL A 220 1.19 0.73 3.98
N ILE A 221 0.62 -0.48 3.90
CA ILE A 221 -0.74 -0.75 4.39
C ILE A 221 -0.66 -1.51 5.71
N VAL A 222 -1.57 -1.18 6.62
CA VAL A 222 -1.73 -1.85 7.92
C VAL A 222 -2.98 -2.71 7.85
N LEU A 223 -2.82 -4.01 8.07
CA LEU A 223 -3.87 -5.02 7.98
C LEU A 223 -3.93 -5.83 9.28
N GLU A 224 -5.08 -6.42 9.55
CA GLU A 224 -5.20 -7.50 10.51
C GLU A 224 -4.31 -8.68 10.13
N LEU A 225 -3.65 -9.26 11.12
CA LEU A 225 -2.89 -10.49 10.94
C LEU A 225 -3.83 -11.68 11.10
N LEU A 226 -4.05 -12.43 10.01
CA LEU A 226 -4.93 -13.58 9.98
C LEU A 226 -4.17 -14.89 9.71
N GLY A 227 -4.60 -15.95 10.40
CA GLY A 227 -4.14 -17.32 10.17
C GLY A 227 -2.68 -17.58 10.56
N GLU A 228 -2.26 -18.83 10.42
CA GLU A 228 -0.85 -19.20 10.53
C GLU A 228 -0.08 -18.82 9.26
N THR A 229 1.24 -18.62 9.39
CA THR A 229 2.10 -18.38 8.24
C THR A 229 1.98 -19.54 7.25
N CYS A 230 1.49 -19.25 6.03
CA CYS A 230 1.44 -20.25 4.98
C CYS A 230 2.86 -20.65 4.58
N THR A 231 3.26 -21.87 4.94
CA THR A 231 4.62 -22.40 4.73
C THR A 231 4.85 -22.90 3.29
N GLY A 232 3.78 -22.99 2.48
CA GLY A 232 3.82 -23.65 1.17
C GLY A 232 4.02 -25.16 1.23
N LEU A 233 4.14 -25.73 2.44
CA LEU A 233 4.11 -27.17 2.65
C LEU A 233 2.64 -27.60 2.63
N ARG A 234 2.32 -28.61 1.81
CA ARG A 234 1.03 -29.29 1.95
C ARG A 234 0.94 -29.79 3.40
N GLY A 235 -0.16 -29.46 4.06
CA GLY A 235 -0.46 -30.01 5.38
C GLY A 235 -0.42 -31.55 5.34
N PRO A 236 -0.23 -32.22 6.49
CA PRO A 236 -0.32 -33.67 6.53
C PRO A 236 -1.65 -34.10 5.92
N GLU A 237 -1.63 -35.12 5.07
CA GLU A 237 -2.84 -35.75 4.55
C GLU A 237 -3.70 -36.13 5.75
N VAL A 238 -4.80 -35.40 5.96
CA VAL A 238 -5.81 -35.78 6.93
C VAL A 238 -6.44 -37.07 6.39
N LYS A 239 -6.05 -38.19 6.98
CA LYS A 239 -6.65 -39.50 6.73
C LYS A 239 -8.08 -39.56 7.24
#